data_AF-A0A7W5DVZ1-F1
#
_entry.id   AF-A0A7W5DVZ1-F1
#
_cell.length_a   1.000
_cell.length_b   1.000
_cell.length_c   1.000
_cell.angle_alpha   90.00
_cell.angle_beta   90.00
_cell.angle_gamma   90.00
#
_symmetry.space_group_name_H-M   'P 1'
#
loop_
_entity.id
_entity.type
_entity.pdbx_description
1 polymer ?
#
loop_
_entity_poly.entity_id
_entity_poly.type
_entity_poly.pdbx_seq_one_letter_code
_entity_poly.pdbx_strand_id
1 'polypeptide(L)'
;MSFSAGGYNFETAALSEKASRGKSHSDFVAYVATNGGAVDPAAAASAAYGYYKANFPDLIPYLQIDAEFINAKHALVSVTTNKTKLDPVSFNTTGATTHLNQSLGTRGIYPAPGKVAPIYQGAIGVSDSGVEGVDVTVPAFEFSVRKKFEWVSTAYLLAVVSMTGRTNSTNWSIFSPGEALFLGGEGGEDDQNWVDITYHFAARPNQPALSVGAISGISKRGWDYLWVRHDEEVVGDRVLRRPAAAYVEQVYPEGNFNALGIN
;
A
#
# COMPACT_ATOMS: atom_id res chain seq x y z
N MET A 1 31.67 -11.45 -9.72
CA MET A 1 32.05 -10.12 -10.27
C MET A 1 33.25 -9.63 -9.48
N SER A 2 34.42 -9.43 -10.10
CA SER A 2 35.62 -8.92 -9.43
C SER A 2 35.69 -7.38 -9.52
N PHE A 3 36.36 -6.73 -8.55
CA PHE A 3 36.55 -5.28 -8.54
C PHE A 3 37.84 -4.88 -7.82
N SER A 4 38.29 -3.63 -8.01
CA SER A 4 39.46 -3.08 -7.34
C SER A 4 39.12 -1.79 -6.62
N ALA A 5 39.58 -1.62 -5.38
CA ALA A 5 39.32 -0.44 -4.56
C ALA A 5 40.38 -0.28 -3.46
N GLY A 6 40.78 0.96 -3.15
CA GLY A 6 41.69 1.26 -2.03
C GLY A 6 43.05 0.54 -2.08
N GLY A 7 43.55 0.20 -3.28
CA GLY A 7 44.76 -0.60 -3.49
C GLY A 7 44.52 -2.12 -3.49
N TYR A 8 43.34 -2.59 -3.10
CA TYR A 8 42.99 -4.01 -3.09
C TYR A 8 42.31 -4.45 -4.39
N ASN A 9 42.60 -5.69 -4.81
CA ASN A 9 41.86 -6.42 -5.83
C ASN A 9 41.03 -7.50 -5.16
N PHE A 10 39.73 -7.54 -5.48
CA PHE A 10 38.74 -8.45 -4.93
C PHE A 10 38.28 -9.41 -6.02
N GLU A 11 38.62 -10.70 -5.86
CA GLU A 11 38.16 -11.77 -6.74
C GLU A 11 37.12 -12.61 -6.03
N THR A 12 36.05 -13.01 -6.71
CA THR A 12 35.01 -13.85 -6.08
C THR A 12 35.59 -15.17 -5.61
N ALA A 13 35.45 -15.46 -4.32
CA ALA A 13 35.91 -16.71 -3.74
C ALA A 13 35.02 -17.87 -4.20
N ALA A 14 35.63 -18.97 -4.64
CA ALA A 14 34.94 -20.23 -4.87
C ALA A 14 34.64 -20.90 -3.52
N LEU A 15 33.56 -20.47 -2.86
CA LEU A 15 33.04 -21.09 -1.64
C LEU A 15 31.88 -22.03 -1.98
N SER A 16 31.66 -23.07 -1.16
CA SER A 16 30.45 -23.90 -1.25
C SER A 16 29.21 -23.01 -1.17
N GLU A 17 28.21 -23.24 -2.03
CA GLU A 17 26.95 -22.50 -2.03
C GLU A 17 26.34 -22.46 -0.63
N LYS A 18 26.38 -21.29 0.03
CA LYS A 18 25.79 -21.10 1.34
C LYS A 18 24.28 -20.88 1.14
N ALA A 19 23.49 -21.93 1.26
CA ALA A 19 22.03 -21.81 1.27
C ALA A 19 21.58 -21.19 2.60
N SER A 20 21.22 -19.90 2.61
CA SER A 20 20.57 -19.30 3.79
C SER A 20 19.08 -19.67 3.79
N ARG A 21 18.58 -20.20 4.92
CA ARG A 21 17.15 -20.33 5.20
C ARG A 21 16.81 -19.39 6.35
N GLY A 22 16.03 -18.34 6.07
CA GLY A 22 15.57 -17.33 7.03
C GLY A 22 14.55 -16.38 6.39
N LYS A 23 13.90 -15.52 7.20
CA LYS A 23 12.91 -14.52 6.73
C LYS A 23 13.53 -13.33 5.97
N SER A 24 14.86 -13.22 5.96
CA SER A 24 15.61 -12.18 5.24
C SER A 24 16.16 -12.76 3.94
N HIS A 25 15.96 -12.07 2.82
CA HIS A 25 16.69 -12.41 1.60
C HIS A 25 18.10 -11.85 1.75
N SER A 26 19.04 -12.71 2.13
CA SER A 26 20.45 -12.35 2.28
C SER A 26 21.19 -12.65 0.98
N ASP A 27 21.55 -11.63 0.19
CA ASP A 27 22.56 -11.85 -0.85
C ASP A 27 23.93 -11.89 -0.17
N PHE A 28 24.65 -13.00 -0.37
CA PHE A 28 25.97 -13.24 0.17
C PHE A 28 26.98 -13.37 -0.97
N VAL A 29 28.05 -12.58 -0.91
CA VAL A 29 29.19 -12.71 -1.82
C VAL A 29 30.47 -12.64 -1.01
N ALA A 30 31.38 -13.57 -1.25
CA ALA A 30 32.70 -13.56 -0.66
C ALA A 30 33.77 -13.24 -1.69
N TYR A 31 34.79 -12.51 -1.26
CA TYR A 31 35.92 -12.08 -2.06
C TYR A 31 37.23 -12.50 -1.42
N VAL A 32 38.20 -12.88 -2.24
CA VAL A 32 39.60 -12.94 -1.84
C VAL A 32 40.23 -11.57 -2.16
N ALA A 33 40.68 -10.87 -1.14
CA ALA A 33 41.31 -9.57 -1.26
C ALA A 33 42.85 -9.70 -1.33
N THR A 34 43.47 -9.01 -2.28
CA THR A 34 44.93 -8.97 -2.49
C THR A 34 45.42 -7.55 -2.75
N ASN A 35 46.63 -7.17 -2.33
CA ASN A 35 47.18 -5.81 -2.49
C ASN A 35 48.67 -5.83 -2.90
N GLY A 36 49.12 -6.88 -3.60
CA GLY A 36 50.53 -7.03 -4.03
C GLY A 36 51.57 -7.21 -2.90
N GLY A 37 51.19 -7.01 -1.63
CA GLY A 37 52.01 -7.13 -0.43
C GLY A 37 51.26 -7.76 0.74
N ALA A 38 51.56 -7.33 1.97
CA ALA A 38 50.87 -7.83 3.16
C ALA A 38 49.41 -7.31 3.19
N VAL A 39 48.45 -8.20 3.43
CA VAL A 39 47.03 -7.84 3.49
C VAL A 39 46.58 -7.68 4.94
N ASP A 40 45.98 -6.53 5.24
CA ASP A 40 45.28 -6.28 6.51
C ASP A 40 43.76 -6.43 6.29
N PRO A 41 43.08 -7.34 7.02
CA PRO A 41 41.64 -7.53 6.89
C PRO A 41 40.82 -6.27 7.12
N ALA A 42 41.20 -5.41 8.08
CA ALA A 42 40.45 -4.19 8.39
C ALA A 42 40.53 -3.17 7.25
N ALA A 43 41.73 -3.00 6.66
CA ALA A 43 41.92 -2.19 5.47
C ALA A 43 41.18 -2.75 4.25
N ALA A 44 41.16 -4.07 4.07
CA ALA A 44 40.41 -4.72 2.99
C ALA A 44 38.89 -4.54 3.13
N ALA A 45 38.33 -4.66 4.35
CA ALA A 45 36.92 -4.39 4.62
C ALA A 45 36.55 -2.92 4.32
N SER A 46 37.41 -1.99 4.74
CA SER A 46 37.21 -0.55 4.52
C SER A 46 37.24 -0.20 3.02
N ALA A 47 38.12 -0.83 2.26
CA ALA A 47 38.21 -0.66 0.81
C ALA A 47 36.96 -1.21 0.09
N ALA A 48 36.46 -2.37 0.51
CA ALA A 48 35.20 -2.92 0.00
C ALA A 48 34.01 -1.99 0.34
N TYR A 49 33.92 -1.51 1.58
CA TYR A 49 32.88 -0.56 1.98
C TYR A 49 32.90 0.72 1.13
N GLY A 50 34.08 1.28 0.87
CA GLY A 50 34.25 2.45 0.01
C GLY A 50 33.75 2.23 -1.42
N TYR A 51 34.02 1.05 -2.00
CA TYR A 51 33.52 0.67 -3.32
C TYR A 51 31.99 0.60 -3.37
N TYR A 52 31.37 -0.11 -2.41
CA TYR A 52 29.91 -0.22 -2.35
C TYR A 52 29.24 1.13 -2.09
N LYS A 53 29.87 2.01 -1.28
CA LYS A 53 29.36 3.35 -1.02
C LYS A 53 29.36 4.23 -2.28
N ALA A 54 30.38 4.08 -3.14
CA ALA A 54 30.51 4.86 -4.36
C ALA A 54 29.61 4.37 -5.50
N ASN A 55 29.40 3.05 -5.61
CA ASN A 55 28.72 2.45 -6.77
C ASN A 55 27.29 2.00 -6.46
N PHE A 56 26.97 1.71 -5.20
CA PHE A 56 25.67 1.19 -4.75
C PHE A 56 25.23 1.86 -3.43
N PRO A 57 25.07 3.19 -3.40
CA PRO A 57 24.75 3.94 -2.18
C PRO A 57 23.47 3.44 -1.49
N ASP A 58 22.49 2.98 -2.27
CA ASP A 58 21.21 2.47 -1.78
C ASP A 58 21.32 1.17 -0.97
N LEU A 59 22.43 0.44 -1.09
CA LEU A 59 22.67 -0.80 -0.34
C LEU A 59 23.36 -0.58 1.00
N ILE A 60 24.00 0.58 1.22
CA ILE A 60 24.77 0.88 2.44
C ILE A 60 24.00 0.65 3.75
N PRO A 61 22.72 1.05 3.87
CA PRO A 61 21.96 0.82 5.10
C PRO A 61 21.76 -0.66 5.45
N TYR A 62 21.94 -1.56 4.49
CA TYR A 62 21.68 -2.99 4.60
C TYR A 62 22.95 -3.84 4.51
N LEU A 63 24.12 -3.19 4.42
CA LEU A 63 25.38 -3.84 4.10
C LEU A 63 26.15 -4.21 5.37
N GLN A 64 26.51 -5.48 5.49
CA GLN A 64 27.46 -5.97 6.47
C GLN A 64 28.71 -6.48 5.74
N ILE A 65 29.88 -5.99 6.13
CA ILE A 65 31.17 -6.43 5.59
C ILE A 65 32.04 -6.94 6.73
N ASP A 66 32.37 -8.22 6.65
CA ASP A 66 33.29 -8.89 7.56
C ASP A 66 34.54 -9.28 6.79
N ALA A 67 35.72 -9.14 7.40
CA ALA A 67 36.97 -9.56 6.79
C ALA A 67 37.77 -10.44 7.74
N GLU A 68 38.23 -11.58 7.23
CA GLU A 68 39.00 -12.57 7.96
C GLU A 68 40.38 -12.75 7.32
N PHE A 69 41.40 -12.89 8.15
CA PHE A 69 42.75 -13.17 7.69
C PHE A 69 42.85 -14.61 7.19
N ILE A 70 43.35 -14.81 5.97
CA ILE A 70 43.68 -16.15 5.45
C ILE A 70 45.18 -16.40 5.62
N ASN A 71 46.00 -15.51 5.07
CA ASN A 71 47.45 -15.56 5.18
C ASN A 71 48.04 -14.17 4.88
N ALA A 72 49.37 -14.04 4.98
CA ALA A 72 50.05 -12.76 4.83
C ALA A 72 49.70 -12.01 3.52
N LYS A 73 49.28 -12.69 2.46
CA LYS A 73 48.96 -12.07 1.15
C LYS A 73 47.47 -12.06 0.80
N HIS A 74 46.60 -12.63 1.64
CA HIS A 74 45.18 -12.82 1.32
C HIS A 74 44.29 -12.63 2.54
N ALA A 75 43.16 -11.94 2.35
CA ALA A 75 42.04 -11.93 3.29
C ALA A 75 40.76 -12.39 2.59
N LEU A 76 39.87 -13.03 3.36
CA LEU A 76 38.51 -13.33 2.93
C LEU A 76 37.64 -12.16 3.34
N VAL A 77 36.94 -11.56 2.40
CA VAL A 77 35.99 -10.47 2.66
C VAL A 77 34.59 -10.95 2.31
N SER A 78 33.76 -11.08 3.33
CA SER A 78 32.36 -11.47 3.22
C SER A 78 31.48 -10.24 3.17
N VAL A 79 30.72 -10.08 2.09
CA VAL A 79 29.73 -9.02 1.93
C VAL A 79 28.35 -9.65 2.01
N THR A 80 27.58 -9.25 3.01
CA THR A 80 26.20 -9.68 3.20
C THR A 80 25.30 -8.48 3.07
N THR A 81 24.27 -8.57 2.22
CA THR A 81 23.18 -7.60 2.22
C THR A 81 21.99 -8.19 2.96
N ASN A 82 21.61 -7.56 4.07
CA ASN A 82 20.44 -7.96 4.84
C ASN A 82 19.28 -7.08 4.43
N LYS A 83 18.67 -7.39 3.28
CA LYS A 83 17.42 -6.74 2.90
C LYS A 83 16.29 -7.36 3.72
N THR A 84 15.86 -6.64 4.75
CA THR A 84 14.53 -6.84 5.32
C THR A 84 13.56 -6.55 4.19
N LYS A 85 12.71 -7.52 3.83
CA LYS A 85 11.56 -7.26 2.95
C LYS A 85 10.86 -6.01 3.49
N LEU A 86 10.42 -5.12 2.59
CA LEU A 86 9.56 -3.97 2.91
C LEU A 86 8.67 -4.35 4.10
N ASP A 87 8.71 -3.57 5.18
CA ASP A 87 8.06 -3.86 6.47
C ASP A 87 6.80 -4.69 6.28
N PRO A 88 6.62 -5.84 6.97
CA PRO A 88 5.65 -6.84 6.58
C PRO A 88 4.27 -6.21 6.38
N VAL A 89 3.92 -6.01 5.10
CA VAL A 89 2.60 -5.55 4.68
C VAL A 89 1.77 -6.80 4.46
N SER A 90 0.81 -7.06 5.34
CA SER A 90 -0.29 -7.96 5.03
C SER A 90 -1.32 -7.16 4.24
N PHE A 91 -1.84 -7.73 3.16
CA PHE A 91 -2.85 -7.04 2.36
C PHE A 91 -3.95 -8.02 1.97
N ASN A 92 -5.14 -7.45 1.81
CA ASN A 92 -6.35 -8.13 1.39
C ASN A 92 -7.05 -7.27 0.33
N THR A 93 -7.21 -7.82 -0.87
CA THR A 93 -7.92 -7.16 -1.97
C THR A 93 -9.35 -7.67 -2.12
N THR A 94 -9.89 -8.41 -1.14
CA THR A 94 -11.30 -8.79 -1.15
C THR A 94 -12.14 -7.53 -1.09
N GLY A 95 -13.08 -7.38 -2.03
CA GLY A 95 -13.88 -6.18 -2.10
C GLY A 95 -14.85 -6.04 -0.93
N ALA A 96 -15.17 -4.79 -0.60
CA ALA A 96 -16.21 -4.46 0.36
C ALA A 96 -17.57 -4.41 -0.35
N THR A 97 -18.65 -4.64 0.39
CA THR A 97 -20.00 -4.50 -0.14
C THR A 97 -20.48 -3.05 -0.02
N THR A 98 -21.02 -2.49 -1.10
CA THR A 98 -21.75 -1.21 -1.07
C THR A 98 -23.13 -1.41 -1.67
N HIS A 99 -24.12 -0.79 -1.05
CA HIS A 99 -25.47 -0.75 -1.58
C HIS A 99 -25.56 0.29 -2.71
N LEU A 100 -26.06 -0.13 -3.87
CA LEU A 100 -26.26 0.73 -5.04
C LEU A 100 -27.73 0.78 -5.44
N ASN A 101 -28.31 1.97 -5.39
CA ASN A 101 -29.66 2.22 -5.90
C ASN A 101 -29.67 2.47 -7.42
N GLN A 102 -28.48 2.63 -8.01
CA GLN A 102 -28.28 3.11 -9.37
C GLN A 102 -27.14 2.35 -10.05
N SER A 103 -27.42 1.89 -11.27
CA SER A 103 -26.44 1.16 -12.09
C SER A 103 -25.44 2.11 -12.75
N LEU A 104 -24.26 1.59 -13.08
CA LEU A 104 -23.28 2.29 -13.93
C LEU A 104 -23.76 2.49 -15.38
N GLY A 105 -24.77 1.72 -15.79
CA GLY A 105 -25.37 1.79 -17.12
C GLY A 105 -26.25 0.59 -17.41
N THR A 106 -27.36 0.83 -18.13
CA THR A 106 -28.26 -0.23 -18.59
C THR A 106 -27.68 -0.89 -19.84
N ARG A 107 -27.27 -2.16 -19.75
CA ARG A 107 -26.69 -2.91 -20.89
C ARG A 107 -27.72 -3.34 -21.94
N GLY A 108 -29.00 -3.45 -21.57
CA GLY A 108 -30.06 -3.84 -22.49
C GLY A 108 -31.43 -3.79 -21.81
N ILE A 109 -32.47 -3.58 -22.61
CA ILE A 109 -33.86 -3.58 -22.19
C ILE A 109 -34.61 -4.54 -23.12
N TYR A 110 -35.23 -5.58 -22.55
CA TYR A 110 -35.87 -6.67 -23.32
C TYR A 110 -37.36 -6.76 -22.96
N PRO A 111 -38.26 -6.11 -23.72
CA PRO A 111 -39.70 -6.21 -23.47
C PRO A 111 -40.28 -7.55 -23.94
N ALA A 112 -41.34 -8.00 -23.27
CA ALA A 112 -42.18 -9.09 -23.78
C ALA A 112 -42.86 -8.69 -25.11
N PRO A 113 -43.22 -9.65 -25.98
CA PRO A 113 -43.91 -9.36 -27.24
C PRO A 113 -45.14 -8.48 -27.04
N GLY A 114 -45.26 -7.41 -27.84
CA GLY A 114 -46.37 -6.45 -27.76
C GLY A 114 -46.33 -5.50 -26.54
N LYS A 115 -45.24 -5.49 -25.77
CA LYS A 115 -45.03 -4.55 -24.65
C LYS A 115 -43.95 -3.53 -24.97
N VAL A 116 -44.07 -2.34 -24.38
CA VAL A 116 -43.02 -1.32 -24.35
C VAL A 116 -42.46 -1.27 -22.93
N ALA A 117 -41.15 -1.47 -22.80
CA ALA A 117 -40.45 -1.40 -21.54
C ALA A 117 -40.07 0.07 -21.23
N PRO A 118 -40.34 0.56 -20.01
CA PRO A 118 -39.99 1.92 -19.62
C PRO A 118 -38.48 2.04 -19.32
N ILE A 119 -37.94 3.24 -19.48
CA ILE A 119 -36.54 3.57 -19.16
C ILE A 119 -36.50 4.16 -17.74
N TYR A 120 -35.95 3.41 -16.80
CA TYR A 120 -35.77 3.81 -15.39
C TYR A 120 -34.45 4.54 -15.11
N GLN A 121 -33.73 4.96 -16.15
CA GLN A 121 -32.48 5.73 -16.05
C GLN A 121 -31.45 5.09 -15.10
N GLY A 122 -31.35 3.76 -15.12
CA GLY A 122 -30.38 3.01 -14.33
C GLY A 122 -30.83 2.64 -12.91
N ALA A 123 -32.04 3.05 -12.47
CA ALA A 123 -32.54 2.66 -11.15
C ALA A 123 -32.66 1.14 -11.04
N ILE A 124 -32.17 0.58 -9.94
CA ILE A 124 -32.11 -0.88 -9.71
C ILE A 124 -33.22 -1.27 -8.72
N GLY A 125 -33.94 -2.35 -9.02
CA GLY A 125 -35.00 -2.85 -8.13
C GLY A 125 -36.18 -1.88 -7.98
N VAL A 126 -36.66 -1.30 -9.08
CA VAL A 126 -37.80 -0.37 -9.06
C VAL A 126 -39.10 -1.13 -8.85
N SER A 127 -39.87 -0.72 -7.85
CA SER A 127 -41.24 -1.15 -7.57
C SER A 127 -42.18 0.06 -7.45
N ASP A 128 -43.48 -0.18 -7.33
CA ASP A 128 -44.47 0.89 -7.11
C ASP A 128 -44.24 1.66 -5.80
N SER A 129 -43.52 1.05 -4.86
CA SER A 129 -43.21 1.63 -3.54
C SER A 129 -41.87 2.38 -3.49
N GLY A 130 -40.95 2.14 -4.44
CA GLY A 130 -39.64 2.78 -4.42
C GLY A 130 -38.56 2.08 -5.24
N VAL A 131 -37.30 2.38 -4.91
CA VAL A 131 -36.09 1.82 -5.55
C VAL A 131 -35.34 1.03 -4.47
N GLU A 132 -35.26 -0.29 -4.64
CA GLU A 132 -34.66 -1.20 -3.64
C GLU A 132 -33.14 -1.28 -3.73
N GLY A 133 -32.57 -1.05 -4.92
CA GLY A 133 -31.13 -1.18 -5.12
C GLY A 133 -30.63 -2.62 -5.10
N VAL A 134 -29.30 -2.76 -5.06
CA VAL A 134 -28.60 -4.04 -4.92
C VAL A 134 -27.25 -3.83 -4.24
N ASP A 135 -26.84 -4.81 -3.45
CA ASP A 135 -25.50 -4.86 -2.89
C ASP A 135 -24.49 -5.38 -3.92
N VAL A 136 -23.44 -4.60 -4.17
CA VAL A 136 -22.34 -5.00 -5.05
C VAL A 136 -21.02 -4.99 -4.29
N THR A 137 -20.15 -5.93 -4.65
CA THR A 137 -18.75 -5.88 -4.25
C THR A 137 -18.05 -4.78 -5.03
N VAL A 138 -17.58 -3.74 -4.33
CA VAL A 138 -16.68 -2.74 -4.87
C VAL A 138 -15.24 -3.08 -4.53
N PRO A 139 -14.27 -2.72 -5.39
CA PRO A 139 -12.86 -2.82 -5.04
C PRO A 139 -12.61 -2.02 -3.75
N ALA A 140 -12.29 -2.74 -2.69
CA ALA A 140 -11.75 -2.21 -1.45
C ALA A 140 -10.41 -2.92 -1.25
N PHE A 141 -9.40 -2.14 -0.92
CA PHE A 141 -8.07 -2.65 -0.64
C PHE A 141 -7.79 -2.45 0.83
N GLU A 142 -7.88 -3.50 1.63
CA GLU A 142 -7.48 -3.46 3.03
C GLU A 142 -6.03 -3.90 3.15
N PHE A 143 -5.25 -3.21 3.94
CA PHE A 143 -3.86 -3.59 4.18
C PHE A 143 -3.43 -3.15 5.57
N SER A 144 -2.45 -3.88 6.09
CA SER A 144 -1.84 -3.58 7.36
C SER A 144 -0.35 -3.36 7.16
N VAL A 145 0.19 -2.33 7.80
CA VAL A 145 1.63 -2.04 7.86
C VAL A 145 2.10 -2.37 9.26
N ARG A 146 3.11 -3.21 9.42
CA ARG A 146 3.66 -3.56 10.74
C ARG A 146 5.02 -2.90 10.94
N LYS A 147 5.21 -2.19 12.04
CA LYS A 147 6.46 -1.50 12.39
C LYS A 147 6.89 -1.85 13.81
N LYS A 148 8.20 -2.01 13.99
CA LYS A 148 8.82 -2.18 15.31
C LYS A 148 9.53 -0.89 15.72
N PHE A 149 9.38 -0.53 16.99
CA PHE A 149 10.00 0.65 17.60
C PHE A 149 10.70 0.25 18.89
N GLU A 150 11.87 0.84 19.17
CA GLU A 150 12.52 0.70 20.47
C GLU A 150 11.75 1.45 21.57
N TRP A 151 11.04 2.52 21.19
CA TRP A 151 10.29 3.35 22.10
C TRP A 151 9.11 4.01 21.39
N VAL A 152 7.96 4.04 22.07
CA VAL A 152 6.75 4.74 21.60
C VAL A 152 6.32 5.75 22.64
N SER A 153 6.31 7.03 22.25
CA SER A 153 5.87 8.10 23.15
C SER A 153 4.34 8.18 23.24
N THR A 154 3.82 8.69 24.36
CA THR A 154 2.38 9.00 24.50
C THR A 154 1.90 9.97 23.43
N ALA A 155 2.74 10.94 23.03
CA ALA A 155 2.41 11.88 21.96
C ALA A 155 2.21 11.16 20.60
N TYR A 156 3.01 10.14 20.33
CA TYR A 156 2.84 9.31 19.14
C TYR A 156 1.55 8.49 19.19
N LEU A 157 1.23 7.86 20.32
CA LEU A 157 -0.05 7.14 20.48
C LEU A 157 -1.26 8.07 20.31
N LEU A 158 -1.19 9.29 20.84
CA LEU A 158 -2.24 10.29 20.62
C LEU A 158 -2.34 10.70 19.15
N ALA A 159 -1.22 10.80 18.41
CA ALA A 159 -1.24 11.04 16.98
C ALA A 159 -1.94 9.89 16.22
N VAL A 160 -1.60 8.63 16.54
CA VAL A 160 -2.25 7.44 15.97
C VAL A 160 -3.76 7.47 16.25
N VAL A 161 -4.17 7.64 17.51
CA VAL A 161 -5.59 7.72 17.89
C VAL A 161 -6.31 8.87 17.19
N SER A 162 -5.66 10.04 17.05
CA SER A 162 -6.25 11.19 16.39
C SER A 162 -6.51 10.97 14.89
N MET A 163 -5.77 10.06 14.26
CA MET A 163 -5.91 9.72 12.84
C MET A 163 -6.96 8.62 12.62
N THR A 164 -7.31 7.83 13.63
CA THR A 164 -8.28 6.73 13.48
C THR A 164 -9.62 7.26 12.98
N GLY A 165 -10.17 6.61 11.95
CA GLY A 165 -11.43 7.04 11.32
C GLY A 165 -11.28 8.28 10.44
N ARG A 166 -10.06 8.64 10.02
CA ARG A 166 -9.83 9.73 9.06
C ARG A 166 -9.39 9.22 7.71
N THR A 167 -9.64 10.00 6.67
CA THR A 167 -9.03 9.81 5.35
C THR A 167 -7.77 10.67 5.21
N ASN A 168 -6.86 10.27 4.32
CA ASN A 168 -5.65 11.04 4.05
C ASN A 168 -5.97 12.38 3.37
N SER A 169 -5.55 13.50 3.96
CA SER A 169 -5.76 14.85 3.41
C SER A 169 -4.74 15.23 2.32
N THR A 170 -3.64 14.49 2.23
CA THR A 170 -2.55 14.68 1.25
C THR A 170 -2.21 13.34 0.60
N ASN A 171 -1.41 13.37 -0.48
CA ASN A 171 -0.79 12.14 -0.99
C ASN A 171 -0.05 11.43 0.15
N TRP A 172 -0.29 10.13 0.25
CA TRP A 172 0.32 9.28 1.27
C TRP A 172 0.48 7.88 0.68
N SER A 173 1.70 7.34 0.73
CA SER A 173 2.11 6.14 -0.01
C SER A 173 1.73 6.25 -1.50
N ILE A 174 1.03 5.25 -2.04
CA ILE A 174 0.50 5.22 -3.41
C ILE A 174 -0.88 5.87 -3.55
N PHE A 175 -1.45 6.44 -2.48
CA PHE A 175 -2.83 6.92 -2.43
C PHE A 175 -2.91 8.44 -2.59
N SER A 176 -3.85 8.88 -3.42
CA SER A 176 -4.24 10.28 -3.57
C SER A 176 -5.07 10.74 -2.36
N PRO A 177 -5.23 12.05 -2.12
CA PRO A 177 -6.08 12.56 -1.04
C PRO A 177 -7.49 11.95 -1.08
N GLY A 178 -7.99 11.49 0.07
CA GLY A 178 -9.31 10.89 0.22
C GLY A 178 -9.42 9.41 -0.13
N GLU A 179 -8.33 8.75 -0.53
CA GLU A 179 -8.36 7.34 -0.95
C GLU A 179 -8.05 6.35 0.18
N ALA A 180 -7.20 6.71 1.14
CA ALA A 180 -6.82 5.86 2.27
C ALA A 180 -7.56 6.28 3.55
N LEU A 181 -8.27 5.35 4.17
CA LEU A 181 -8.91 5.44 5.47
C LEU A 181 -8.07 4.69 6.50
N PHE A 182 -7.75 5.34 7.62
CA PHE A 182 -7.04 4.69 8.71
C PHE A 182 -8.05 4.03 9.67
N LEU A 183 -8.00 2.71 9.77
CA LEU A 183 -8.91 1.91 10.60
C LEU A 183 -8.45 1.82 12.07
N GLY A 184 -7.17 2.08 12.32
CA GLY A 184 -6.58 2.09 13.66
C GLY A 184 -5.26 1.35 13.71
N GLY A 185 -4.62 1.39 14.88
CA GLY A 185 -3.40 0.65 15.16
C GLY A 185 -3.58 -0.24 16.38
N GLU A 186 -3.00 -1.42 16.34
CA GLU A 186 -2.90 -2.32 17.48
C GLU A 186 -1.44 -2.69 17.71
N GLY A 187 -1.04 -2.89 18.97
CA GLY A 187 0.35 -3.18 19.26
C GLY A 187 0.61 -3.56 20.72
N GLY A 188 1.83 -4.01 20.97
CA GLY A 188 2.29 -4.45 22.28
C GLY A 188 3.81 -4.56 22.33
N GLU A 189 4.33 -4.62 23.55
CA GLU A 189 5.74 -4.88 23.81
C GLU A 189 6.03 -6.37 23.67
N ASP A 190 7.16 -6.70 23.04
CA ASP A 190 7.69 -8.07 23.02
C ASP A 190 8.65 -8.34 24.20
N ASP A 191 9.09 -9.59 24.35
CA ASP A 191 9.98 -10.02 25.44
C ASP A 191 11.35 -9.30 25.43
N GLN A 192 11.68 -8.57 24.36
CA GLN A 192 12.90 -7.79 24.20
C GLN A 192 12.68 -6.29 24.45
N ASN A 193 11.50 -5.90 24.96
CA ASN A 193 11.02 -4.52 25.16
C ASN A 193 10.89 -3.70 23.87
N TRP A 194 10.73 -4.35 22.71
CA TRP A 194 10.39 -3.63 21.48
C TRP A 194 8.88 -3.50 21.36
N VAL A 195 8.41 -2.33 20.94
CA VAL A 195 7.00 -2.08 20.67
C VAL A 195 6.71 -2.43 19.22
N ASP A 196 5.83 -3.40 19.00
CA ASP A 196 5.35 -3.79 17.69
C ASP A 196 3.96 -3.21 17.45
N ILE A 197 3.79 -2.41 16.39
CA ILE A 197 2.50 -1.79 16.03
C ILE A 197 2.12 -2.21 14.61
N THR A 198 0.91 -2.76 14.49
CA THR A 198 0.24 -3.05 13.24
C THR A 198 -0.82 -1.97 12.97
N TYR A 199 -0.64 -1.23 11.88
CA TYR A 199 -1.53 -0.18 11.41
C TYR A 199 -2.46 -0.74 10.34
N HIS A 200 -3.77 -0.59 10.51
CA HIS A 200 -4.77 -1.09 9.58
C HIS A 200 -5.34 0.04 8.73
N PHE A 201 -5.41 -0.18 7.43
CA PHE A 201 -5.93 0.77 6.46
C PHE A 201 -6.92 0.08 5.54
N ALA A 202 -7.88 0.88 5.05
CA ALA A 202 -8.67 0.53 3.90
C ALA A 202 -8.48 1.61 2.84
N ALA A 203 -8.39 1.22 1.57
CA ALA A 203 -8.28 2.13 0.46
C ALA A 203 -9.39 1.91 -0.57
N ARG A 204 -9.90 3.01 -1.08
CA ARG A 204 -10.91 3.05 -2.14
C ARG A 204 -10.56 4.16 -3.14
N PRO A 205 -10.46 3.85 -4.44
CA PRO A 205 -10.12 4.86 -5.44
C PRO A 205 -11.15 5.98 -5.51
N ASN A 206 -10.68 7.21 -5.74
CA ASN A 206 -11.53 8.34 -6.06
C ASN A 206 -12.26 8.12 -7.39
N GLN A 207 -13.48 8.64 -7.51
CA GLN A 207 -14.31 8.53 -8.71
C GLN A 207 -14.66 9.94 -9.21
N PRO A 208 -13.82 10.54 -10.08
CA PRO A 208 -13.95 11.96 -10.45
C PRO A 208 -15.07 12.25 -11.47
N ALA A 209 -15.65 11.22 -12.10
CA ALA A 209 -16.61 11.37 -13.19
C ALA A 209 -17.69 10.28 -13.13
N LEU A 210 -18.36 10.12 -11.99
CA LEU A 210 -19.52 9.24 -11.88
C LEU A 210 -20.73 9.84 -12.60
N SER A 211 -21.58 8.94 -13.07
CA SER A 211 -22.89 9.27 -13.63
C SER A 211 -23.96 8.45 -12.94
N VAL A 212 -25.09 9.10 -12.68
CA VAL A 212 -26.31 8.51 -12.11
C VAL A 212 -27.48 8.92 -12.99
N GLY A 213 -27.95 8.00 -13.83
CA GLY A 213 -28.95 8.32 -14.84
C GLY A 213 -28.46 9.43 -15.77
N ALA A 214 -29.20 10.55 -15.82
CA ALA A 214 -28.82 11.73 -16.60
C ALA A 214 -27.85 12.69 -15.86
N ILE A 215 -27.66 12.51 -14.55
CA ILE A 215 -26.76 13.34 -13.75
C ILE A 215 -25.33 12.85 -14.01
N SER A 216 -24.48 13.68 -14.60
CA SER A 216 -23.09 13.34 -14.93
C SER A 216 -22.10 14.32 -14.30
N GLY A 217 -20.81 13.96 -14.29
CA GLY A 217 -19.77 14.79 -13.71
C GLY A 217 -19.75 14.81 -12.18
N ILE A 218 -20.30 13.77 -11.55
CA ILE A 218 -20.31 13.62 -10.08
C ILE A 218 -18.89 13.26 -9.66
N SER A 219 -18.23 14.15 -8.93
CA SER A 219 -16.94 13.88 -8.29
C SER A 219 -17.18 13.35 -6.88
N LYS A 220 -16.65 12.17 -6.60
CA LYS A 220 -16.80 11.49 -5.31
C LYS A 220 -15.45 10.98 -4.85
N ARG A 221 -14.99 11.35 -3.64
CA ARG A 221 -13.79 10.73 -3.07
C ARG A 221 -14.10 9.29 -2.64
N GLY A 222 -13.06 8.47 -2.46
CA GLY A 222 -13.20 7.04 -2.17
C GLY A 222 -14.23 6.75 -1.08
N TRP A 223 -14.12 7.48 0.04
CA TRP A 223 -14.90 7.24 1.25
C TRP A 223 -16.08 8.19 1.48
N ASP A 224 -16.38 9.09 0.55
CA ASP A 224 -17.60 9.91 0.64
C ASP A 224 -18.86 9.04 0.49
N TYR A 225 -20.00 9.50 1.01
CA TYR A 225 -21.28 8.83 0.85
C TYR A 225 -22.08 9.49 -0.26
N LEU A 226 -22.43 8.71 -1.30
CA LEU A 226 -23.27 9.18 -2.40
C LEU A 226 -24.70 8.67 -2.19
N TRP A 227 -25.66 9.57 -2.15
CA TRP A 227 -27.08 9.23 -2.17
C TRP A 227 -27.83 10.03 -3.23
N VAL A 228 -28.97 9.50 -3.67
CA VAL A 228 -29.72 10.02 -4.81
C VAL A 228 -31.15 10.27 -4.37
N ARG A 229 -31.63 11.49 -4.60
CA ARG A 229 -33.05 11.82 -4.49
C ARG A 229 -33.72 11.51 -5.82
N HIS A 230 -34.87 10.86 -5.76
CA HIS A 230 -35.70 10.58 -6.92
C HIS A 230 -36.98 11.41 -6.88
N ASP A 231 -37.39 11.90 -8.04
CA ASP A 231 -38.70 12.53 -8.23
C ASP A 231 -39.58 11.64 -9.12
N GLU A 232 -40.89 11.89 -9.06
CA GLU A 232 -41.89 11.20 -9.88
C GLU A 232 -42.09 11.93 -11.20
N GLU A 233 -42.02 11.19 -12.31
CA GLU A 233 -42.27 11.69 -13.65
C GLU A 233 -43.35 10.84 -14.33
N VAL A 234 -44.40 11.48 -14.81
CA VAL A 234 -45.47 10.82 -15.57
C VAL A 234 -45.03 10.64 -17.02
N VAL A 235 -44.93 9.40 -17.48
CA VAL A 235 -44.55 9.06 -18.86
C VAL A 235 -45.60 8.12 -19.44
N GLY A 236 -46.50 8.67 -20.26
CA GLY A 236 -47.71 7.96 -20.72
C GLY A 236 -48.63 7.64 -19.54
N ASP A 237 -49.09 6.40 -19.44
CA ASP A 237 -49.98 5.93 -18.37
C ASP A 237 -49.21 5.41 -17.13
N ARG A 238 -47.96 5.82 -16.92
CA ARG A 238 -47.09 5.35 -15.83
C ARG A 238 -46.41 6.49 -15.09
N VAL A 239 -46.19 6.30 -13.79
CA VAL A 239 -45.33 7.15 -12.96
C VAL A 239 -43.98 6.46 -12.81
N LEU A 240 -42.90 7.11 -13.23
CA LEU A 240 -41.53 6.61 -13.11
C LEU A 240 -40.82 7.36 -11.98
N ARG A 241 -40.02 6.66 -11.18
CA ARG A 241 -39.07 7.30 -10.27
C ARG A 241 -37.73 7.51 -10.95
N ARG A 242 -37.33 8.76 -11.14
CA ARG A 242 -36.08 9.13 -11.83
C ARG A 242 -35.15 9.91 -10.90
N PRO A 243 -33.82 9.73 -11.01
CA PRO A 243 -32.85 10.56 -10.31
C PRO A 243 -33.08 12.05 -10.61
N ALA A 244 -33.31 12.83 -9.56
CA ALA A 244 -33.47 14.27 -9.64
C ALA A 244 -32.20 14.99 -9.18
N ALA A 245 -31.57 14.49 -8.11
CA ALA A 245 -30.34 15.05 -7.57
C ALA A 245 -29.46 13.95 -6.95
N ALA A 246 -28.15 14.13 -7.04
CA ALA A 246 -27.15 13.30 -6.39
C ALA A 246 -26.39 14.15 -5.37
N TYR A 247 -26.19 13.61 -4.18
CA TYR A 247 -25.55 14.27 -3.04
C TYR A 247 -24.32 13.47 -2.62
N VAL A 248 -23.18 14.14 -2.56
CA VAL A 248 -21.90 13.56 -2.10
C VAL A 248 -21.58 14.17 -0.74
N GLU A 249 -21.63 13.33 0.29
CA GLU A 249 -21.42 13.74 1.68
C GLU A 249 -20.08 13.25 2.18
N GLN A 250 -19.30 14.15 2.77
CA GLN A 250 -18.11 13.74 3.52
C GLN A 250 -18.54 13.10 4.85
N VAL A 251 -18.34 11.79 4.98
CA VAL A 251 -18.69 11.04 6.20
C VAL A 251 -17.49 10.72 7.10
N TYR A 252 -16.28 10.86 6.57
CA TYR A 252 -15.04 10.73 7.33
C TYR A 252 -14.29 12.06 7.35
N PRO A 253 -13.82 12.53 8.52
CA PRO A 253 -12.93 13.68 8.59
C PRO A 253 -11.59 13.39 7.91
N GLU A 254 -10.88 14.44 7.50
CA GLU A 254 -9.56 14.30 6.88
C GLU A 254 -8.44 14.47 7.93
N GLY A 255 -7.30 13.84 7.67
CA GLY A 255 -6.10 13.92 8.51
C GLY A 255 -4.83 13.80 7.69
N ASN A 256 -3.78 14.49 8.13
CA ASN A 256 -2.47 14.39 7.50
C ASN A 256 -1.75 13.12 8.00
N PHE A 257 -1.80 12.06 7.21
CA PHE A 257 -1.21 10.76 7.57
C PHE A 257 0.31 10.76 7.67
N ASN A 258 1.01 11.82 7.24
CA ASN A 258 2.42 11.98 7.53
C ASN A 258 2.69 12.03 9.06
N ALA A 259 1.69 12.39 9.87
CA ALA A 259 1.76 12.34 11.33
C ALA A 259 1.97 10.91 11.87
N LEU A 260 1.65 9.87 11.11
CA LEU A 260 1.89 8.47 11.50
C LEU A 260 3.37 8.09 11.35
N GLY A 261 4.15 8.80 10.52
CA GLY A 261 5.59 8.56 10.36
C GLY A 261 5.97 7.21 9.74
N ILE A 262 5.06 6.58 9.01
CA ILE A 262 5.23 5.23 8.43
C ILE A 262 5.19 5.20 6.90
N ASN A 263 5.33 6.36 6.27
CA ASN A 263 5.28 6.54 4.81
C ASN A 263 6.46 5.88 4.10
#